data_AF-A0A2J6PE73-F1
#
_entry.id   AF-A0A2J6PE73-F1
#
_cell.length_a   1.000
_cell.length_b   1.000
_cell.length_c   1.000
_cell.angle_alpha   90.00
_cell.angle_beta   90.00
_cell.angle_gamma   90.00
#
_symmetry.space_group_name_H-M   'P 1'
#
loop_
_entity.id
_entity.type
_entity.pdbx_description
1 polymer ?
#
loop_
_entity_poly.entity_id
_entity_poly.type
_entity_poly.pdbx_seq_one_letter_code
_entity_poly.pdbx_strand_id
1 'polypeptide(L)'
;MKIINASPGARKPLDRSQYLDLEIQRLEEEIGVNEPIPPIPNIYIKQEYFRALENFNAMRRAIFNHQKFKQLQQHNHLQGNAEDPGISFNNLPTELRLKIWELAFASHTKPRVHCVNLQKSKSSPDCETFISNHPVSPILHTNRESRSHYLHKTQLTFAFETYINFDHDIVYIPELQDRQAHFRKFLDFKDSRRIQKLALRKDFFNDMPISGHFSSNHLEIRRCLSEWKQMIIIFEDERPWGEVWTDLTVRFKEFSSREKRKRAERGYTRKVCRVLNGMMEEYEEETMDFRFGYI
;
A
#
# COMPACT_ATOMS: atom_id res chain seq x y z
N MET A 1 33.01 -44.44 29.70
CA MET A 1 32.61 -43.24 28.92
C MET A 1 33.41 -43.23 27.62
N LYS A 2 32.77 -43.39 26.46
CA LYS A 2 33.40 -43.22 25.16
C LYS A 2 33.31 -41.74 24.78
N ILE A 3 34.45 -41.08 24.66
CA ILE A 3 34.56 -39.71 24.13
C ILE A 3 34.54 -39.83 22.61
N ILE A 4 33.51 -39.30 21.98
CA ILE A 4 33.40 -39.20 20.52
C ILE A 4 34.19 -37.96 20.11
N ASN A 5 35.37 -38.17 19.54
CA ASN A 5 36.10 -37.11 18.83
C ASN A 5 35.40 -36.84 17.49
N ALA A 6 34.66 -35.75 17.41
CA ALA A 6 34.17 -35.22 16.14
C ALA A 6 35.34 -34.48 15.44
N SER A 7 35.83 -35.03 14.33
CA SER A 7 36.78 -34.34 13.45
C SER A 7 36.17 -33.01 12.95
N PRO A 8 36.95 -31.91 12.92
CA PRO A 8 36.56 -30.70 12.23
C PRO A 8 36.69 -30.94 10.73
N GLY A 9 35.57 -31.18 10.06
CA GLY A 9 35.51 -31.19 8.61
C GLY A 9 35.92 -29.81 8.09
N ALA A 10 37.11 -29.72 7.50
CA ALA A 10 37.59 -28.54 6.79
C ALA A 10 36.54 -28.18 5.73
N ARG A 11 35.83 -27.05 5.94
CA ARG A 11 34.90 -26.51 4.95
C ARG A 11 35.71 -26.19 3.69
N LYS A 12 35.36 -26.83 2.56
CA LYS A 12 35.95 -26.48 1.27
C LYS A 12 35.76 -24.96 1.05
N PRO A 13 36.79 -24.23 0.58
CA PRO A 13 36.64 -22.82 0.26
C PRO A 13 35.51 -22.66 -0.77
N LEU A 14 34.63 -21.69 -0.52
CA LEU A 14 33.51 -21.37 -1.41
C LEU A 14 34.04 -21.03 -2.80
N ASP A 15 33.45 -21.61 -3.83
CA ASP A 15 33.75 -21.22 -5.21
C ASP A 15 33.21 -19.81 -5.47
N ARG A 16 33.82 -19.07 -6.41
CA ARG A 16 33.47 -17.70 -6.77
C ARG A 16 31.99 -17.52 -7.10
N SER A 17 31.38 -18.54 -7.72
CA SER A 17 29.95 -18.58 -8.00
C SER A 17 29.09 -18.61 -6.72
N GLN A 18 29.50 -19.39 -5.72
CA GLN A 18 28.82 -19.52 -4.43
C GLN A 18 28.99 -18.25 -3.58
N TYR A 19 30.14 -17.58 -3.67
CA TYR A 19 30.35 -16.30 -3.03
C TYR A 19 29.42 -15.21 -3.59
N LEU A 20 29.26 -15.17 -4.92
CA LEU A 20 28.32 -14.25 -5.58
C LEU A 20 26.88 -14.51 -5.16
N ASP A 21 26.47 -15.77 -5.02
CA ASP A 21 25.11 -16.10 -4.54
C ASP A 21 24.83 -15.55 -3.15
N LEU A 22 25.80 -15.67 -2.23
CA LEU A 22 25.66 -15.15 -0.87
C LEU A 22 25.59 -13.62 -0.85
N GLU A 23 26.39 -12.93 -1.67
CA GLU A 23 26.39 -11.46 -1.70
C GLU A 23 25.14 -10.90 -2.41
N ILE A 24 24.65 -11.60 -3.44
CA ILE A 24 23.34 -11.32 -4.08
C ILE A 24 22.23 -11.46 -3.04
N GLN A 25 22.16 -12.59 -2.32
CA GLN A 25 21.14 -12.82 -1.31
C GLN A 25 21.19 -11.75 -0.21
N ARG A 26 22.38 -11.39 0.26
CA ARG A 26 22.58 -10.32 1.24
C ARG A 26 22.04 -8.97 0.73
N LEU A 27 22.38 -8.58 -0.50
CA LEU A 27 21.89 -7.32 -1.08
C LEU A 27 20.38 -7.36 -1.31
N GLU A 28 19.83 -8.49 -1.73
CA GLU A 28 18.39 -8.71 -1.87
C GLU A 28 17.67 -8.52 -0.53
N GLU A 29 18.18 -9.12 0.55
CA GLU A 29 17.64 -8.93 1.91
C GLU A 29 17.74 -7.46 2.36
N GLU A 30 18.87 -6.79 2.12
CA GLU A 30 19.07 -5.38 2.46
C GLU A 30 18.12 -4.46 1.66
N ILE A 31 17.85 -4.82 0.40
CA ILE A 31 16.90 -4.14 -0.46
C ILE A 31 15.44 -4.52 -0.10
N GLY A 32 15.21 -5.60 0.63
CA GLY A 32 13.88 -6.08 1.01
C GLY A 32 13.16 -6.84 -0.11
N VAL A 33 13.93 -7.53 -0.97
CA VAL A 33 13.43 -8.51 -1.93
C VAL A 33 13.04 -9.76 -1.15
N ASN A 34 11.74 -10.09 -1.10
CA ASN A 34 11.22 -11.21 -0.29
C ASN A 34 10.91 -12.46 -1.11
N GLU A 35 11.04 -12.39 -2.44
CA GLU A 35 10.80 -13.52 -3.33
C GLU A 35 12.13 -14.14 -3.76
N PRO A 36 12.34 -15.45 -3.52
CA PRO A 36 13.57 -16.11 -3.91
C PRO A 36 13.67 -16.14 -5.43
N ILE A 37 14.70 -15.51 -5.98
CA ILE A 37 14.99 -15.57 -7.40
C ILE A 37 15.49 -16.99 -7.72
N PRO A 38 15.02 -17.63 -8.81
CA PRO A 38 15.57 -18.91 -9.22
C PRO A 38 17.09 -18.80 -9.42
N PRO A 39 17.85 -19.86 -9.10
CA PRO A 39 19.30 -19.82 -9.14
C PRO A 39 19.79 -19.45 -10.53
N ILE A 40 20.55 -18.35 -10.63
CA ILE A 40 21.12 -17.88 -11.88
C ILE A 40 22.25 -18.86 -12.26
N PRO A 41 22.17 -19.58 -13.40
CA PRO A 41 23.13 -20.65 -13.66
C PRO A 41 24.50 -20.14 -14.16
N ASN A 42 24.57 -18.91 -14.66
CA ASN A 42 25.76 -18.37 -15.32
C ASN A 42 26.46 -17.31 -14.44
N ILE A 43 27.75 -17.51 -14.17
CA ILE A 43 28.57 -16.62 -13.33
C ILE A 43 28.71 -15.20 -13.89
N TYR A 44 28.70 -15.02 -15.21
CA TYR A 44 28.73 -13.71 -15.84
C TYR A 44 27.43 -12.95 -15.60
N ILE A 45 26.29 -13.65 -15.72
CA ILE A 45 24.97 -13.08 -15.44
C ILE A 45 24.84 -12.75 -13.95
N LYS A 46 25.38 -13.58 -13.05
CA LYS A 46 25.46 -13.28 -11.62
C LYS A 46 26.25 -12.00 -11.34
N GLN A 47 27.38 -11.79 -12.00
CA GLN A 47 28.20 -10.59 -11.81
C GLN A 47 27.48 -9.32 -12.27
N GLU A 48 26.82 -9.36 -13.42
CA GLU A 48 26.04 -8.22 -13.93
C GLU A 48 24.82 -7.94 -13.04
N TYR A 49 24.15 -9.00 -12.56
CA TYR A 49 23.05 -8.86 -11.61
C TYR A 49 23.51 -8.26 -10.27
N PHE A 50 24.62 -8.76 -9.74
CA PHE A 50 25.24 -8.25 -8.52
C PHE A 50 25.60 -6.76 -8.65
N ARG A 51 26.25 -6.35 -9.74
CA ARG A 51 26.56 -4.94 -10.03
C ARG A 51 25.29 -4.08 -10.11
N ALA A 52 24.22 -4.60 -10.70
CA ALA A 52 22.95 -3.89 -10.76
C ALA A 52 22.34 -3.71 -9.36
N LEU A 53 22.42 -4.71 -8.48
CA LEU A 53 21.98 -4.60 -7.09
C LEU A 53 22.83 -3.61 -6.28
N GLU A 54 24.15 -3.59 -6.47
CA GLU A 54 25.05 -2.62 -5.83
C GLU A 54 24.70 -1.19 -6.25
N ASN A 55 24.54 -0.96 -7.56
CA ASN A 55 24.13 0.34 -8.10
C ASN A 55 22.76 0.77 -7.57
N PHE A 56 21.81 -0.17 -7.49
CA PHE A 56 20.49 0.11 -6.95
C PHE A 56 20.54 0.44 -5.46
N ASN A 57 21.29 -0.32 -4.66
CA ASN A 57 21.43 -0.05 -3.22
C ASN A 57 22.14 1.30 -3.00
N ALA A 58 23.19 1.60 -3.77
CA ALA A 58 23.87 2.89 -3.74
C ALA A 58 22.91 4.04 -4.10
N MET A 59 22.09 3.89 -5.14
CA MET A 59 21.08 4.87 -5.53
C MET A 59 19.98 5.03 -4.47
N ARG A 60 19.51 3.93 -3.87
CA ARG A 60 18.52 3.96 -2.79
C ARG A 60 19.06 4.67 -1.57
N ARG A 61 20.30 4.38 -1.16
CA ARG A 61 21.00 5.10 -0.08
C ARG A 61 21.17 6.57 -0.44
N ALA A 62 21.53 6.90 -1.68
CA ALA A 62 21.64 8.27 -2.15
C ALA A 62 20.29 9.01 -2.12
N ILE A 63 19.19 8.38 -2.54
CA ILE A 63 17.84 8.95 -2.49
C ILE A 63 17.36 9.12 -1.05
N PHE A 64 17.58 8.12 -0.20
CA PHE A 64 17.22 8.21 1.22
C PHE A 64 18.02 9.32 1.92
N ASN A 65 19.32 9.41 1.64
CA ASN A 65 20.17 10.51 2.09
C ASN A 65 19.73 11.85 1.48
N HIS A 66 19.31 11.89 0.22
CA HIS A 66 18.83 13.10 -0.45
C HIS A 66 17.46 13.56 0.06
N GLN A 67 16.56 12.65 0.46
CA GLN A 67 15.31 12.97 1.14
C GLN A 67 15.57 13.53 2.54
N LYS A 68 16.56 12.97 3.25
CA LYS A 68 17.05 13.50 4.53
C LYS A 68 17.75 14.86 4.37
N PHE A 69 18.49 15.08 3.28
CA PHE A 69 19.15 16.34 2.95
C PHE A 69 18.20 17.41 2.38
N LYS A 70 17.10 17.04 1.71
CA LYS A 70 16.06 17.99 1.27
C LYS A 70 15.31 18.63 2.42
N GLN A 71 15.31 18.03 3.61
CA GLN A 71 14.87 18.68 4.85
C GLN A 71 15.90 19.69 5.41
N LEU A 72 17.16 19.65 4.93
CA LEU A 72 18.28 20.48 5.42
C LEU A 72 18.79 21.51 4.41
N GLN A 73 18.39 21.47 3.14
CA GLN A 73 18.88 22.39 2.10
C GLN A 73 17.74 23.14 1.39
N GLN A 74 17.12 24.07 2.10
CA GLN A 74 16.84 25.40 1.53
C GLN A 74 18.16 26.17 1.43
N HIS A 75 19.05 25.76 0.52
CA HIS A 75 20.03 26.61 -0.18
C HIS A 75 21.06 25.76 -0.90
N ASN A 76 21.38 26.23 -2.10
CA ASN A 76 22.54 25.94 -2.93
C ASN A 76 22.48 24.72 -3.86
N HIS A 77 22.26 25.06 -5.13
CA HIS A 77 23.01 24.55 -6.27
C HIS A 77 24.38 24.01 -5.89
N LEU A 78 24.72 22.82 -6.39
CA LEU A 78 26.04 22.54 -6.92
C LEU A 78 25.94 21.45 -8.00
N GLN A 79 26.42 21.84 -9.18
CA GLN A 79 26.82 20.97 -10.27
C GLN A 79 27.90 20.00 -9.78
N GLY A 80 27.78 18.74 -10.16
CA GLY A 80 28.82 17.73 -10.01
C GLY A 80 28.99 17.00 -11.33
N ASN A 81 30.03 17.36 -12.06
CA ASN A 81 30.54 16.63 -13.22
C ASN A 81 31.18 15.32 -12.74
N ALA A 82 30.67 14.19 -13.21
CA ALA A 82 31.37 12.91 -13.20
C ALA A 82 31.00 12.15 -14.48
N GLU A 83 31.83 12.31 -15.50
CA GLU A 83 31.82 11.48 -16.71
C GLU A 83 32.45 10.13 -16.37
N ASP A 84 31.67 9.24 -15.79
CA ASP A 84 31.90 7.80 -15.90
C ASP A 84 31.09 7.35 -17.13
N PRO A 85 31.63 6.57 -18.10
CA PRO A 85 30.81 5.99 -19.18
C PRO A 85 29.97 4.82 -18.62
N GLY A 86 29.33 5.07 -17.47
CA GLY A 86 28.42 4.18 -16.81
C GLY A 86 27.27 3.84 -17.73
N ILE A 87 26.82 2.60 -17.64
CA ILE A 87 25.69 2.07 -18.41
C ILE A 87 24.51 3.03 -18.26
N SER A 88 24.23 3.79 -19.32
CA SER A 88 23.08 4.70 -19.34
C SER A 88 21.82 3.86 -19.30
N PHE A 89 20.87 4.24 -18.44
CA PHE A 89 19.59 3.55 -18.35
C PHE A 89 18.92 3.43 -19.72
N ASN A 90 19.05 4.45 -20.58
CA ASN A 90 18.46 4.46 -21.92
C ASN A 90 19.11 3.46 -22.89
N ASN A 91 20.33 3.01 -22.59
CA ASN A 91 21.07 2.05 -23.42
C ASN A 91 20.82 0.60 -22.99
N LEU A 92 20.07 0.38 -21.90
CA LEU A 92 19.68 -0.96 -21.48
C LEU A 92 18.60 -1.55 -22.42
N PRO A 93 18.65 -2.86 -22.70
CA PRO A 93 17.54 -3.58 -23.33
C PRO A 93 16.21 -3.29 -22.62
N THR A 94 15.14 -3.17 -23.41
CA THR A 94 13.80 -2.82 -22.90
C THR A 94 13.37 -3.73 -21.76
N GLU A 95 13.65 -5.03 -21.84
CA GLU A 95 13.31 -6.02 -20.82
C GLU A 95 13.96 -5.68 -19.46
N LEU A 96 15.20 -5.21 -19.47
CA LEU A 96 15.89 -4.78 -18.24
C LEU A 96 15.34 -3.45 -17.73
N ARG A 97 15.03 -2.50 -18.62
CA ARG A 97 14.41 -1.21 -18.24
C ARG A 97 13.06 -1.42 -17.58
N LEU A 98 12.22 -2.30 -18.13
CA LEU A 98 10.91 -2.65 -17.56
C LEU A 98 11.05 -3.35 -16.20
N LYS A 99 12.03 -4.25 -16.02
CA LYS A 99 12.32 -4.87 -14.70
C LYS A 99 12.76 -3.83 -13.67
N ILE A 100 13.62 -2.90 -14.05
CA ILE A 100 14.04 -1.80 -13.16
C ILE A 100 12.83 -0.96 -12.76
N TRP A 101 11.92 -0.66 -13.69
CA TRP A 101 10.69 0.04 -13.36
C TRP A 101 9.82 -0.76 -12.39
N GLU A 102 9.59 -2.05 -12.63
CA GLU A 102 8.81 -2.91 -11.71
C GLU A 102 9.38 -2.89 -10.29
N LEU A 103 10.70 -2.97 -10.16
CA LEU A 103 11.38 -2.84 -8.87
C LEU A 103 11.14 -1.47 -8.24
N ALA A 104 11.24 -0.40 -9.04
CA ALA A 104 11.07 0.98 -8.56
C ALA A 104 9.64 1.25 -8.04
N PHE A 105 8.62 0.54 -8.53
CA PHE A 105 7.23 0.67 -8.07
C PHE A 105 6.66 -0.56 -7.36
N ALA A 106 7.50 -1.50 -6.93
CA ALA A 106 7.05 -2.74 -6.27
C ALA A 106 6.26 -2.50 -4.97
N SER A 107 6.44 -1.35 -4.32
CA SER A 107 5.62 -0.95 -3.18
C SER A 107 4.17 -0.60 -3.55
N HIS A 108 3.93 -0.15 -4.79
CA HIS A 108 2.63 0.30 -5.27
C HIS A 108 1.76 -0.83 -5.84
N THR A 109 2.31 -2.04 -5.96
CA THR A 109 1.54 -3.25 -6.32
C THR A 109 0.87 -3.89 -5.11
N LYS A 110 1.23 -3.46 -3.89
CA LYS A 110 0.63 -3.96 -2.65
C LYS A 110 -0.62 -3.14 -2.31
N PRO A 111 -1.63 -3.73 -1.66
CA PRO A 111 -2.78 -3.00 -1.17
C PRO A 111 -2.36 -1.83 -0.27
N ARG A 112 -2.88 -0.64 -0.55
CA ARG A 112 -2.67 0.57 0.24
C ARG A 112 -3.97 0.99 0.92
N VAL A 113 -3.81 1.71 2.03
CA VAL A 113 -4.91 2.35 2.71
C VAL A 113 -4.88 3.84 2.36
N HIS A 114 -5.91 4.32 1.70
CA HIS A 114 -6.07 5.70 1.29
C HIS A 114 -6.95 6.43 2.30
N CYS A 115 -6.33 7.27 3.12
CA CYS A 115 -7.08 8.20 3.97
C CYS A 115 -7.61 9.30 3.07
N VAL A 116 -8.94 9.45 2.96
CA VAL A 116 -9.57 10.44 2.09
C VAL A 116 -10.17 11.57 2.93
N ASN A 117 -9.97 12.81 2.49
CA ASN A 117 -10.53 13.99 3.14
C ASN A 117 -11.04 15.03 2.13
N LEU A 118 -12.03 15.81 2.55
CA LEU A 118 -12.55 16.95 1.80
C LEU A 118 -11.60 18.14 1.94
N GLN A 119 -11.16 18.72 0.83
CA GLN A 119 -10.36 19.94 0.80
C GLN A 119 -10.89 20.90 -0.26
N LYS A 120 -10.60 22.19 -0.10
CA LYS A 120 -10.85 23.16 -1.17
C LYS A 120 -9.98 22.82 -2.37
N SER A 121 -10.58 22.79 -3.54
CA SER A 121 -9.88 22.54 -4.79
C SER A 121 -8.88 23.65 -5.06
N LYS A 122 -7.65 23.27 -5.43
CA LYS A 122 -6.60 24.23 -5.82
C LYS A 122 -6.95 24.99 -7.09
N SER A 123 -7.73 24.39 -7.99
CA SER A 123 -8.13 24.99 -9.26
C SER A 123 -9.39 25.84 -9.16
N SER A 124 -10.23 25.62 -8.15
CA SER A 124 -11.45 26.40 -7.93
C SER A 124 -11.70 26.53 -6.42
N PRO A 125 -11.37 27.70 -5.81
CA PRO A 125 -11.46 27.91 -4.36
C PRO A 125 -12.87 27.72 -3.78
N ASP A 126 -13.89 27.83 -4.63
CA ASP A 126 -15.30 27.68 -4.28
C ASP A 126 -15.81 26.24 -4.39
N CYS A 127 -15.00 25.34 -4.95
CA CYS A 127 -15.32 23.92 -5.07
C CYS A 127 -14.53 23.11 -4.05
N GLU A 128 -15.21 22.21 -3.33
CA GLU A 128 -14.57 21.21 -2.50
C GLU A 128 -14.32 19.94 -3.33
N THR A 129 -13.17 19.29 -3.11
CA THR A 129 -12.81 18.01 -3.74
C THR A 129 -12.29 17.06 -2.67
N PHE A 130 -12.56 15.77 -2.84
CA PHE A 130 -11.99 14.75 -1.98
C PHE A 130 -10.59 14.39 -2.47
N ILE A 131 -9.64 14.39 -1.55
CA ILE A 131 -8.25 14.06 -1.83
C ILE A 131 -7.80 12.90 -0.96
N SER A 132 -6.94 12.05 -1.50
CA SER A 132 -6.21 11.03 -0.73
C SER A 132 -4.92 11.60 -0.15
N ASN A 133 -4.49 11.08 1.00
CA ASN A 133 -3.19 11.39 1.56
C ASN A 133 -2.00 10.87 0.72
N HIS A 134 -2.20 9.89 -0.16
CA HIS A 134 -1.14 9.34 -0.99
C HIS A 134 -0.78 10.28 -2.16
N PRO A 135 0.51 10.68 -2.29
CA PRO A 135 0.93 11.51 -3.40
C PRO A 135 0.91 10.74 -4.73
N VAL A 136 0.79 11.48 -5.84
CA VAL A 136 0.98 10.93 -7.18
C VAL A 136 2.41 10.38 -7.31
N SER A 137 2.55 9.15 -7.81
CA SER A 137 3.85 8.50 -7.93
C SER A 137 4.79 9.27 -8.87
N PRO A 138 6.05 9.55 -8.46
CA PRO A 138 7.04 10.16 -9.35
C PRO A 138 7.30 9.37 -10.64
N ILE A 139 7.06 8.05 -10.64
CA ILE A 139 7.23 7.16 -11.79
C ILE A 139 6.37 7.59 -12.98
N LEU A 140 5.19 8.18 -12.71
CA LEU A 140 4.30 8.71 -13.75
C LEU A 140 4.87 9.93 -14.46
N HIS A 141 5.82 10.62 -13.83
CA HIS A 141 6.43 11.84 -14.34
C HIS A 141 7.82 11.61 -14.98
N THR A 142 8.38 10.40 -14.85
CA THR A 142 9.74 10.11 -15.34
C THR A 142 9.82 10.10 -16.87
N ASN A 143 9.13 9.18 -17.54
CA ASN A 143 9.04 9.14 -19.00
C ASN A 143 7.80 8.36 -19.49
N ARG A 144 7.61 8.27 -20.81
CA ARG A 144 6.44 7.58 -21.40
C ARG A 144 6.44 6.08 -21.11
N GLU A 145 7.61 5.45 -21.11
CA GLU A 145 7.75 4.01 -20.85
C GLU A 145 7.39 3.69 -19.40
N SER A 146 7.99 4.41 -18.45
CA SER A 146 7.73 4.23 -17.02
C SER A 146 6.26 4.43 -16.71
N ARG A 147 5.63 5.47 -17.27
CA ARG A 147 4.20 5.74 -17.09
C ARG A 147 3.32 4.62 -17.64
N SER A 148 3.59 4.19 -18.87
CA SER A 148 2.78 3.16 -19.54
C SER A 148 2.90 1.83 -18.79
N HIS A 149 4.13 1.46 -18.42
CA HIS A 149 4.40 0.22 -17.69
C HIS A 149 3.81 0.24 -16.28
N TYR A 150 3.96 1.36 -15.58
CA TYR A 150 3.40 1.56 -14.24
C TYR A 150 1.88 1.40 -14.23
N LEU A 151 1.17 2.11 -15.10
CA LEU A 151 -0.30 2.05 -15.18
C LEU A 151 -0.78 0.66 -15.60
N HIS A 152 -0.09 0.03 -16.56
CA HIS A 152 -0.43 -1.32 -17.00
C HIS A 152 -0.23 -2.37 -15.89
N LYS A 153 0.85 -2.27 -15.11
CA LYS A 153 1.16 -3.26 -14.06
C LYS A 153 0.33 -3.07 -12.79
N THR A 154 0.04 -1.83 -12.42
CA THR A 154 -0.64 -1.52 -11.15
C THR A 154 -2.15 -1.43 -11.30
N GLN A 155 -2.68 -1.31 -12.53
CA GLN A 155 -4.11 -1.17 -12.82
C GLN A 155 -4.75 0.03 -12.07
N LEU A 156 -3.95 1.06 -11.80
CA LEU A 156 -4.41 2.23 -11.06
C LEU A 156 -5.27 3.13 -11.93
N THR A 157 -6.35 3.66 -11.36
CA THR A 157 -7.14 4.73 -11.96
C THR A 157 -6.98 6.04 -11.19
N PHE A 158 -7.04 7.17 -11.90
CA PHE A 158 -7.02 8.47 -11.27
C PHE A 158 -8.35 8.74 -10.54
N ALA A 159 -8.28 8.95 -9.22
CA ALA A 159 -9.39 9.21 -8.33
C ALA A 159 -8.88 9.88 -7.05
N PHE A 160 -9.70 10.74 -6.44
CA PHE A 160 -9.32 11.46 -5.21
C PHE A 160 -7.98 12.22 -5.32
N GLU A 161 -7.77 12.87 -6.47
CA GLU A 161 -6.53 13.57 -6.85
C GLU A 161 -5.26 12.71 -6.80
N THR A 162 -5.39 11.38 -6.84
CA THR A 162 -4.28 10.43 -6.86
C THR A 162 -4.60 9.20 -7.72
N TYR A 163 -3.76 8.18 -7.66
CA TYR A 163 -3.95 6.90 -8.37
C TYR A 163 -4.27 5.78 -7.39
N ILE A 164 -5.45 5.15 -7.56
CA ILE A 164 -6.00 4.11 -6.69
C ILE A 164 -6.35 2.86 -7.50
N ASN A 165 -6.08 1.68 -6.94
CA ASN A 165 -6.56 0.41 -7.48
C ASN A 165 -7.81 0.01 -6.69
N PHE A 166 -8.99 0.22 -7.24
CA PHE A 166 -10.26 -0.02 -6.54
C PHE A 166 -10.52 -1.49 -6.17
N ASP A 167 -9.86 -2.46 -6.84
CA ASP A 167 -10.00 -3.89 -6.54
C ASP A 167 -9.17 -4.31 -5.31
N HIS A 168 -8.09 -3.58 -5.03
CA HIS A 168 -7.09 -3.98 -4.03
C HIS A 168 -6.99 -3.00 -2.87
N ASP A 169 -6.97 -1.70 -3.15
CA ASP A 169 -6.79 -0.64 -2.17
C ASP A 169 -8.04 -0.47 -1.29
N ILE A 170 -7.81 0.07 -0.09
CA ILE A 170 -8.83 0.32 0.93
C ILE A 170 -9.00 1.82 1.06
N VAL A 171 -10.22 2.34 0.93
CA VAL A 171 -10.52 3.73 1.24
C VAL A 171 -10.88 3.85 2.71
N TYR A 172 -10.11 4.60 3.48
CA TYR A 172 -10.31 4.81 4.90
C TYR A 172 -10.80 6.24 5.17
N ILE A 173 -11.86 6.35 5.96
CA ILE A 173 -12.41 7.64 6.41
C ILE A 173 -12.31 7.66 7.95
N PRO A 174 -11.22 8.23 8.50
CA PRO A 174 -10.96 8.19 9.94
C PRO A 174 -11.90 9.08 10.74
N GLU A 175 -12.23 10.25 10.22
CA GLU A 175 -13.05 11.23 10.92
C GLU A 175 -13.93 11.98 9.92
N LEU A 176 -15.21 12.03 10.22
CA LEU A 176 -16.16 12.91 9.55
C LEU A 176 -16.58 13.92 10.61
N GLN A 177 -15.81 15.01 10.74
CA GLN A 177 -16.30 16.18 11.45
C GLN A 177 -17.60 16.59 10.75
N ASP A 178 -18.69 16.77 11.50
CA ASP A 178 -20.05 16.93 10.95
C ASP A 178 -20.53 15.70 10.13
N ARG A 179 -20.62 14.55 10.83
CA ARG A 179 -20.78 13.18 10.30
C ARG A 179 -21.78 13.00 9.16
N GLN A 180 -22.85 13.78 9.11
CA GLN A 180 -23.90 13.61 8.09
C GLN A 180 -23.59 14.39 6.81
N ALA A 181 -23.17 15.65 6.89
CA ALA A 181 -23.04 16.51 5.71
C ALA A 181 -21.82 16.12 4.85
N HIS A 182 -20.65 15.93 5.47
CA HIS A 182 -19.44 15.56 4.72
C HIS A 182 -19.49 14.13 4.18
N PHE A 183 -20.10 13.22 4.93
CA PHE A 183 -20.23 11.84 4.46
C PHE A 183 -21.16 11.74 3.27
N ARG A 184 -22.28 12.47 3.30
CA ARG A 184 -23.17 12.52 2.14
C ARG A 184 -22.49 13.12 0.91
N LYS A 185 -21.74 14.23 1.07
CA LYS A 185 -20.90 14.76 -0.01
C LYS A 185 -19.92 13.72 -0.57
N PHE A 186 -19.34 12.88 0.30
CA PHE A 186 -18.46 11.80 -0.13
C PHE A 186 -19.20 10.72 -0.93
N LEU A 187 -20.37 10.29 -0.44
CA LEU A 187 -21.21 9.32 -1.15
C LEU A 187 -21.68 9.85 -2.52
N ASP A 188 -21.95 11.14 -2.62
CA ASP A 188 -22.34 11.80 -3.87
C ASP A 188 -21.15 12.07 -4.82
N PHE A 189 -19.91 11.92 -4.33
CA PHE A 189 -18.71 12.20 -5.11
C PHE A 189 -18.54 11.16 -6.23
N LYS A 190 -18.23 11.62 -7.46
CA LYS A 190 -18.14 10.75 -8.65
C LYS A 190 -17.23 9.53 -8.48
N ASP A 191 -16.11 9.69 -7.78
CA ASP A 191 -15.09 8.64 -7.64
C ASP A 191 -15.47 7.60 -6.57
N SER A 192 -16.40 7.93 -5.66
CA SER A 192 -16.79 7.04 -4.56
C SER A 192 -17.51 5.80 -5.05
N ARG A 193 -18.28 5.89 -6.14
CA ARG A 193 -19.10 4.79 -6.69
C ARG A 193 -18.32 3.51 -7.02
N ARG A 194 -17.02 3.66 -7.30
CA ARG A 194 -16.09 2.57 -7.66
C ARG A 194 -15.40 1.95 -6.45
N ILE A 195 -15.64 2.46 -5.25
CA ILE A 195 -15.03 1.93 -4.03
C ILE A 195 -15.58 0.53 -3.76
N GLN A 196 -14.68 -0.45 -3.75
CA GLN A 196 -15.04 -1.82 -3.39
C GLN A 196 -14.78 -2.13 -1.91
N LYS A 197 -13.78 -1.48 -1.29
CA LYS A 197 -13.38 -1.69 0.10
C LYS A 197 -13.39 -0.37 0.87
N LEU A 198 -14.35 -0.23 1.78
CA LEU A 198 -14.50 0.94 2.62
C LEU A 198 -14.15 0.58 4.07
N ALA A 199 -13.24 1.34 4.66
CA ALA A 199 -12.89 1.25 6.07
C ALA A 199 -13.46 2.42 6.86
N LEU A 200 -14.12 2.12 7.99
CA LEU A 200 -14.70 3.10 8.90
C LEU A 200 -14.36 2.71 10.34
N ARG A 201 -14.18 3.71 11.22
CA ARG A 201 -14.00 3.47 12.66
C ARG A 201 -15.23 2.83 13.27
N LYS A 202 -15.05 2.02 14.30
CA LYS A 202 -16.15 1.41 15.07
C LYS A 202 -17.20 2.43 15.51
N ASP A 203 -16.76 3.67 15.80
CA ASP A 203 -17.63 4.72 16.32
C ASP A 203 -18.68 5.24 15.32
N PHE A 204 -18.51 4.88 14.04
CA PHE A 204 -19.51 5.10 12.99
C PHE A 204 -20.73 4.17 13.18
N PHE A 205 -20.54 3.04 13.86
CA PHE A 205 -21.53 1.98 14.08
C PHE A 205 -21.93 1.84 15.56
N ASN A 206 -21.67 2.87 16.39
CA ASN A 206 -21.93 2.81 17.83
C ASN A 206 -23.41 2.52 18.17
N ASP A 207 -24.33 2.75 17.24
CA ASP A 207 -25.66 2.17 17.30
C ASP A 207 -25.63 0.78 16.68
N MET A 208 -25.75 -0.25 17.53
CA MET A 208 -25.97 -1.62 17.07
C MET A 208 -27.18 -1.62 16.13
N PRO A 209 -27.05 -2.08 14.87
CA PRO A 209 -28.22 -2.25 14.03
C PRO A 209 -29.17 -3.18 14.79
N ILE A 210 -30.39 -2.71 15.04
CA ILE A 210 -31.44 -3.50 15.68
C ILE A 210 -32.19 -4.17 14.53
N SER A 211 -32.47 -5.47 14.62
CA SER A 211 -33.27 -6.18 13.61
C SER A 211 -34.54 -5.38 13.27
N GLY A 212 -34.79 -5.11 11.99
CA GLY A 212 -35.91 -4.26 11.53
C GLY A 212 -35.62 -2.75 11.48
N HIS A 213 -34.47 -2.29 11.99
CA HIS A 213 -33.96 -0.93 11.83
C HIS A 213 -32.60 -0.97 11.13
N PHE A 214 -32.62 -0.83 9.81
CA PHE A 214 -31.41 -0.41 9.11
C PHE A 214 -31.05 0.98 9.63
N SER A 215 -29.83 1.19 10.12
CA SER A 215 -29.40 2.59 10.22
C SER A 215 -29.40 3.14 8.80
N SER A 216 -30.10 4.25 8.58
CA SER A 216 -30.27 4.89 7.26
C SER A 216 -28.95 4.95 6.48
N ASN A 217 -27.85 5.10 7.21
CA ASN A 217 -26.49 5.20 6.71
C ASN A 217 -26.04 3.97 5.92
N HIS A 218 -26.31 2.72 6.34
CA HIS A 218 -25.80 1.56 5.61
C HIS A 218 -26.52 1.36 4.26
N LEU A 219 -27.85 1.55 4.21
CA LEU A 219 -28.60 1.52 2.94
C LEU A 219 -28.15 2.67 2.04
N GLU A 220 -27.93 3.85 2.61
CA GLU A 220 -27.45 5.01 1.87
C GLU A 220 -26.07 4.74 1.26
N ILE A 221 -25.11 4.20 2.04
CA ILE A 221 -23.80 3.80 1.52
C ILE A 221 -23.96 2.77 0.41
N ARG A 222 -24.78 1.73 0.61
CA ARG A 222 -24.99 0.68 -0.41
C ARG A 222 -25.57 1.23 -1.71
N ARG A 223 -26.54 2.14 -1.62
CA ARG A 223 -27.15 2.80 -2.79
C ARG A 223 -26.16 3.69 -3.53
N CYS A 224 -25.27 4.37 -2.81
CA CYS A 224 -24.30 5.28 -3.41
C CYS A 224 -23.04 4.58 -3.93
N LEU A 225 -22.58 3.53 -3.25
CA LEU A 225 -21.39 2.76 -3.60
C LEU A 225 -21.78 1.45 -4.30
N SER A 226 -22.09 1.54 -5.59
CA SER A 226 -22.60 0.40 -6.38
C SER A 226 -21.64 -0.80 -6.44
N GLU A 227 -20.33 -0.54 -6.47
CA GLU A 227 -19.30 -1.58 -6.53
C GLU A 227 -18.83 -2.05 -5.14
N TRP A 228 -19.48 -1.61 -4.07
CA TRP A 228 -19.05 -1.89 -2.71
C TRP A 228 -19.24 -3.36 -2.32
N LYS A 229 -18.13 -4.05 -2.05
CA LYS A 229 -18.08 -5.49 -1.75
C LYS A 229 -17.70 -5.78 -0.29
N GLN A 230 -16.93 -4.89 0.33
CA GLN A 230 -16.32 -5.15 1.63
C GLN A 230 -16.38 -3.94 2.55
N MET A 231 -16.92 -4.16 3.76
CA MET A 231 -16.88 -3.23 4.87
C MET A 231 -15.76 -3.64 5.84
N ILE A 232 -14.89 -2.70 6.18
CA ILE A 232 -13.80 -2.90 7.13
C ILE A 232 -14.05 -2.03 8.36
N ILE A 233 -14.28 -2.67 9.50
CA ILE A 233 -14.51 -1.97 10.77
C ILE A 233 -13.19 -1.88 11.52
N ILE A 234 -12.75 -0.65 11.76
CA ILE A 234 -11.48 -0.32 12.41
C ILE A 234 -11.71 -0.10 13.90
N PHE A 235 -11.04 -0.92 14.69
CA PHE A 235 -11.00 -0.85 16.15
C PHE A 235 -9.71 -0.18 16.58
N GLU A 236 -9.76 0.53 17.71
CA GLU A 236 -8.58 1.04 18.42
C GLU A 236 -7.73 2.09 17.67
N ASP A 237 -8.23 2.67 16.56
CA ASP A 237 -7.61 3.85 15.96
C ASP A 237 -8.10 5.13 16.64
N GLU A 238 -7.52 5.43 17.81
CA GLU A 238 -7.83 6.63 18.61
C GLU A 238 -7.04 7.86 18.17
N ARG A 239 -6.16 7.71 17.18
CA ARG A 239 -5.33 8.81 16.67
C ARG A 239 -6.21 9.95 16.13
N PRO A 240 -5.83 11.21 16.35
CA PRO A 240 -6.50 12.34 15.71
C PRO A 240 -6.33 12.29 14.19
N TRP A 241 -7.26 12.89 13.45
CA TRP A 241 -7.26 12.89 11.98
C TRP A 241 -5.91 13.32 11.37
N GLY A 242 -5.25 14.34 11.92
CA GLY A 242 -4.00 14.86 11.37
C GLY A 242 -2.84 13.86 11.40
N GLU A 243 -2.77 13.01 12.44
CA GLU A 243 -1.78 11.94 12.53
C GLU A 243 -2.07 10.84 11.51
N VAL A 244 -3.33 10.42 11.40
CA VAL A 244 -3.75 9.41 10.41
C VAL A 244 -3.54 9.89 8.98
N TRP A 245 -3.78 11.18 8.73
CA TRP A 245 -3.59 11.78 7.42
C TRP A 245 -2.13 11.73 6.98
N THR A 246 -1.20 12.03 7.89
CA THR A 246 0.24 12.12 7.57
C THR A 246 0.94 10.77 7.50
N ASP A 247 0.36 9.71 8.09
CA ASP A 247 0.93 8.38 8.08
C ASP A 247 0.62 7.60 6.78
N LEU A 248 1.58 7.60 5.85
CA LEU A 248 1.52 6.84 4.59
C LEU A 248 1.88 5.35 4.76
N THR A 249 2.32 4.95 5.95
CA THR A 249 2.75 3.57 6.24
C THR A 249 1.64 2.69 6.81
N VAL A 250 0.50 3.32 7.09
CA VAL A 250 -0.79 2.73 7.46
C VAL A 250 -1.10 1.49 6.60
N ARG A 251 -1.34 0.37 7.28
CA ARG A 251 -1.74 -0.90 6.66
C ARG A 251 -2.86 -1.51 7.49
N PHE A 252 -3.91 -1.95 6.81
CA PHE A 252 -4.95 -2.72 7.46
C PHE A 252 -4.37 -4.05 7.96
N LYS A 253 -4.54 -4.31 9.26
CA LYS A 253 -4.21 -5.58 9.90
C LYS A 253 -5.50 -6.20 10.41
N GLU A 254 -5.90 -7.29 9.76
CA GLU A 254 -7.06 -8.04 10.20
C GLU A 254 -6.81 -8.69 11.56
N PHE A 255 -7.79 -8.65 12.44
CA PHE A 255 -7.71 -9.34 13.70
C PHE A 255 -7.64 -10.86 13.51
N SER A 256 -6.72 -11.49 14.24
CA SER A 256 -6.71 -12.93 14.40
C SER A 256 -7.98 -13.42 15.10
N SER A 257 -8.28 -14.71 14.97
CA SER A 257 -9.39 -15.34 15.70
C SER A 257 -9.31 -15.16 17.23
N ARG A 258 -8.11 -14.94 17.80
CA ARG A 258 -7.91 -14.68 19.22
C ARG A 258 -8.18 -13.20 19.55
N GLU A 259 -7.71 -12.28 18.73
CA GLU A 259 -7.97 -10.83 18.90
C GLU A 259 -9.45 -10.52 18.69
N LYS A 260 -10.12 -11.16 17.73
CA LYS A 260 -11.58 -11.06 17.58
C LYS A 260 -12.32 -11.49 18.86
N ARG A 261 -11.75 -12.39 19.67
CA ARG A 261 -12.34 -12.80 20.97
C ARG A 261 -12.02 -11.84 22.10
N LYS A 262 -10.82 -11.25 22.11
CA LYS A 262 -10.32 -10.40 23.20
C LYS A 262 -10.71 -8.92 23.03
N ARG A 263 -10.62 -8.40 21.81
CA ARG A 263 -10.73 -6.98 21.47
C ARG A 263 -12.03 -6.65 20.75
N ALA A 264 -12.43 -7.45 19.77
CA ALA A 264 -13.60 -7.15 18.94
C ALA A 264 -14.95 -7.46 19.62
N GLU A 265 -15.01 -7.48 20.96
CA GLU A 265 -16.19 -7.86 21.75
C GLU A 265 -17.01 -8.96 21.07
N ARG A 266 -16.62 -10.24 21.22
CA ARG A 266 -17.16 -11.38 20.45
C ARG A 266 -18.69 -11.37 20.20
N GLY A 267 -19.47 -10.79 21.10
CA GLY A 267 -20.90 -10.52 20.94
C GLY A 267 -21.22 -9.43 19.91
N TYR A 268 -20.57 -8.27 19.96
CA TYR A 268 -20.74 -7.15 19.05
C TYR A 268 -20.48 -7.54 17.60
N THR A 269 -19.27 -7.98 17.23
CA THR A 269 -18.94 -8.36 15.84
C THR A 269 -19.89 -9.41 15.25
N ARG A 270 -20.17 -10.49 15.98
CA ARG A 270 -21.08 -11.54 15.48
C ARG A 270 -22.51 -11.05 15.35
N LYS A 271 -22.96 -10.21 16.29
CA LYS A 271 -24.32 -9.67 16.27
C LYS A 271 -24.45 -8.63 15.15
N VAL A 272 -23.45 -7.78 14.93
CA VAL A 272 -23.40 -6.85 13.79
C VAL A 272 -23.41 -7.60 12.46
N CYS A 273 -22.51 -8.56 12.24
CA CYS A 273 -22.51 -9.35 11.01
C CYS A 273 -23.83 -10.08 10.78
N ARG A 274 -24.37 -10.73 11.82
CA ARG A 274 -25.63 -11.47 11.72
C ARG A 274 -26.79 -10.54 11.38
N VAL A 275 -26.87 -9.39 12.06
CA VAL A 275 -27.94 -8.43 11.82
C VAL A 275 -27.81 -7.83 10.42
N LEU A 276 -26.62 -7.36 10.04
CA LEU A 276 -26.42 -6.75 8.72
C LEU A 276 -26.65 -7.76 7.60
N ASN A 277 -26.14 -8.98 7.69
CA ASN A 277 -26.39 -10.02 6.67
C ASN A 277 -27.87 -10.42 6.62
N GLY A 278 -28.51 -10.63 7.77
CA GLY A 278 -29.94 -10.96 7.80
C GLY A 278 -30.80 -9.83 7.23
N MET A 279 -30.42 -8.58 7.44
CA MET A 279 -31.06 -7.44 6.79
C MET A 279 -30.80 -7.43 5.27
N MET A 280 -29.58 -7.66 4.80
CA MET A 280 -29.28 -7.70 3.35
C MET A 280 -30.09 -8.80 2.65
N GLU A 281 -30.24 -9.97 3.28
CA GLU A 281 -31.10 -11.06 2.81
C GLU A 281 -32.58 -10.63 2.72
N GLU A 282 -33.09 -9.86 3.69
CA GLU A 282 -34.46 -9.32 3.68
C GLU A 282 -34.72 -8.36 2.51
N TYR A 283 -33.69 -7.64 2.04
CA TYR A 283 -33.77 -6.72 0.91
C TYR A 283 -33.35 -7.34 -0.43
N GLU A 284 -33.14 -8.67 -0.51
CA GLU A 284 -32.66 -9.39 -1.70
C GLU A 284 -31.32 -8.86 -2.24
N GLU A 285 -30.48 -8.30 -1.37
CA GLU A 285 -29.16 -7.77 -1.72
C GLU A 285 -28.06 -8.81 -1.49
N GLU A 286 -26.96 -8.69 -2.25
CA GLU A 286 -25.80 -9.58 -2.07
C GLU A 286 -25.19 -9.41 -0.67
N THR A 287 -24.82 -10.53 -0.04
CA THR A 287 -24.16 -10.52 1.27
C THR A 287 -22.81 -9.81 1.19
N MET A 288 -22.56 -8.90 2.13
CA MET A 288 -21.33 -8.11 2.20
C MET A 288 -20.23 -8.80 3.00
N ASP A 289 -18.96 -8.67 2.57
CA ASP A 289 -17.82 -9.15 3.36
C ASP A 289 -17.51 -8.15 4.48
N PHE A 290 -17.61 -8.59 5.74
CA PHE A 290 -17.30 -7.78 6.92
C PHE A 290 -15.94 -8.19 7.51
N ARG A 291 -15.00 -7.25 7.55
CA ARG A 291 -13.69 -7.44 8.17
C ARG A 291 -13.51 -6.55 9.38
N PHE A 292 -12.70 -7.03 10.32
CA PHE A 292 -12.48 -6.40 11.62
C PHE A 292 -10.98 -6.35 11.86
N GLY A 293 -10.46 -5.19 12.20
CA GLY A 293 -9.03 -5.03 12.41
C GLY A 293 -8.66 -3.66 12.93
N TYR A 294 -7.38 -3.35 12.80
CA TYR A 294 -6.79 -2.07 13.16
C TYR A 294 -5.90 -1.59 12.01
N ILE A 295 -5.54 -0.32 12.06
CA ILE A 295 -4.73 0.38 11.05
C ILE A 295 -3.50 0.99 11.69
#